data_AF-A0A914PDT9-F1
#
_entry.id   AF-A0A914PDT9-F1
#
_cell.length_a   1.000
_cell.length_b   1.000
_cell.length_c   1.000
_cell.angle_alpha   90.00
_cell.angle_beta   90.00
_cell.angle_gamma   90.00
#
_symmetry.space_group_name_H-M   'P 1'
#
loop_
_entity.id
_entity.type
_entity.pdbx_description
1 polymer ?
#
loop_
_entity_poly.entity_id
_entity_poly.type
_entity_poly.pdbx_seq_one_letter_code
_entity_poly.pdbx_strand_id
1 'polypeptide(L)'
;MSFDSNLVNAGLEAVIGKELIVPKENGNSAPITSDQLFKYTFPLIGINKAKSSSVAKDGYKIFVRSRDFNGKIITLEVESGFTIDKIKTMIHEMVGIQPDEQRLISAGRQLEDCRTLKNYNIEKESSLHLFPRLRGGGFSVYHIDIEFFDPQFHYDFRKLHDNGQSFVRGGKKYTRPIGSMRYAIKVTGKYSDNKWLGCTGNDEDEWPVAYHGTEESNTLSITKNGFDLSKCKRFAYGLGIYCTPDPETARAYAKEYTYKGKQFRLIFQTRVNPKNVVVVKAAGVGGHGEYWLLPHGGNLRAYGVCVYPA
;
A
#
# COMPACT_ATOMS: atom_id res chain seq x y z
N MET A 1 13.92 -16.00 -10.61
CA MET A 1 12.58 -16.03 -11.23
C MET A 1 12.17 -14.60 -11.53
N SER A 2 11.79 -14.31 -12.78
CA SER A 2 11.52 -12.97 -13.28
C SER A 2 10.35 -12.31 -12.55
N PHE A 3 10.57 -11.08 -12.11
CA PHE A 3 9.54 -10.20 -11.58
C PHE A 3 8.48 -9.93 -12.67
N ASP A 4 7.23 -10.42 -12.53
CA ASP A 4 6.16 -10.12 -13.49
C ASP A 4 5.61 -8.72 -13.23
N SER A 5 6.22 -7.72 -13.88
CA SER A 5 5.80 -6.32 -13.81
C SER A 5 4.35 -6.12 -14.25
N ASN A 6 3.80 -6.97 -15.13
CA ASN A 6 2.43 -6.81 -15.62
C ASN A 6 1.38 -7.06 -14.55
N LEU A 7 1.58 -8.09 -13.72
CA LEU A 7 0.64 -8.38 -12.62
C LEU A 7 0.61 -7.26 -11.60
N VAL A 8 1.76 -6.62 -11.44
CA VAL A 8 1.96 -5.56 -10.48
C VAL A 8 1.32 -4.26 -10.93
N ASN A 9 1.53 -3.94 -12.20
CA ASN A 9 0.90 -2.81 -12.86
C ASN A 9 -0.60 -2.99 -12.99
N ALA A 10 -1.08 -4.20 -13.25
CA ALA A 10 -2.51 -4.49 -13.34
C ALA A 10 -3.25 -4.18 -12.02
N GLY A 11 -2.60 -4.44 -10.88
CA GLY A 11 -3.13 -4.08 -9.56
C GLY A 11 -3.11 -2.60 -9.28
N LEU A 12 -1.98 -1.95 -9.59
CA LEU A 12 -1.81 -0.53 -9.39
C LEU A 12 -2.78 0.26 -10.27
N GLU A 13 -2.81 0.02 -11.59
CA GLU A 13 -3.71 0.71 -12.52
C GLU A 13 -5.18 0.48 -12.20
N ALA A 14 -5.57 -0.73 -11.81
CA ALA A 14 -6.96 -0.97 -11.39
C ALA A 14 -7.37 -0.12 -10.19
N VAL A 15 -6.43 0.22 -9.30
CA VAL A 15 -6.71 0.99 -8.09
C VAL A 15 -6.53 2.49 -8.30
N ILE A 16 -5.59 2.93 -9.15
CA ILE A 16 -5.24 4.35 -9.33
C ILE A 16 -5.68 4.95 -10.68
N GLY A 17 -6.16 4.14 -11.62
CA GLY A 17 -6.51 4.52 -12.98
C GLY A 17 -5.39 4.24 -14.01
N LYS A 18 -5.78 4.13 -15.28
CA LYS A 18 -4.92 3.71 -16.41
C LYS A 18 -3.78 4.68 -16.75
N GLU A 19 -3.93 5.96 -16.42
CA GLU A 19 -2.90 6.98 -16.62
C GLU A 19 -3.09 8.06 -15.54
N LEU A 20 -2.11 8.22 -14.65
CA LEU A 20 -2.04 9.41 -13.82
C LEU A 20 -1.55 10.55 -14.72
N ILE A 21 -2.49 11.27 -15.33
CA ILE A 21 -2.20 12.51 -16.06
C ILE A 21 -1.87 13.57 -15.01
N VAL A 22 -0.61 13.96 -14.93
CA VAL A 22 -0.19 15.09 -14.09
C VAL A 22 -0.66 16.37 -14.77
N PRO A 23 -1.43 17.24 -14.08
CA PRO A 23 -1.74 18.54 -14.63
C PRO A 23 -0.49 19.42 -14.63
N LYS A 24 -0.15 20.02 -15.77
CA LYS A 24 0.60 21.29 -15.79
C LYS A 24 0.09 22.25 -16.86
N GLU A 25 0.06 23.52 -16.46
CA GLU A 25 -0.64 24.66 -17.03
C GLU A 25 -0.24 25.06 -18.48
N ASN A 26 0.71 24.38 -19.15
CA ASN A 26 1.28 24.86 -20.42
C ASN A 26 1.27 23.85 -21.60
N GLY A 27 0.29 22.94 -21.64
CA GLY A 27 -0.18 22.35 -22.91
C GLY A 27 0.54 21.14 -23.51
N ASN A 28 1.64 20.63 -22.94
CA ASN A 28 2.23 19.35 -23.36
C ASN A 28 2.45 18.43 -22.14
N SER A 29 1.52 17.48 -21.94
CA SER A 29 1.63 16.42 -20.95
C SER A 29 2.13 15.11 -21.58
N ALA A 30 2.98 14.37 -20.87
CA ALA A 30 3.22 12.96 -21.14
C ALA A 30 2.67 12.13 -19.96
N PRO A 31 1.82 11.12 -20.19
CA PRO A 31 1.30 10.27 -19.13
C PRO A 31 2.45 9.49 -18.47
N ILE A 32 2.42 9.40 -17.14
CA ILE A 32 3.32 8.52 -16.39
C ILE A 32 2.73 7.13 -16.41
N THR A 33 3.53 6.15 -16.80
CA THR A 33 3.09 4.75 -16.85
C THR A 33 3.09 4.14 -15.44
N SER A 34 2.21 3.17 -15.22
CA SER A 34 2.21 2.35 -13.99
C SER A 34 3.57 1.71 -13.69
N ASP A 35 4.32 1.35 -14.74
CA ASP A 35 5.65 0.76 -14.67
C ASP A 35 6.66 1.71 -14.01
N GLN A 36 6.59 2.99 -14.37
CA GLN A 36 7.41 4.03 -13.76
C GLN A 36 6.99 4.23 -12.30
N LEU A 37 5.70 4.39 -12.05
CA LEU A 37 5.12 4.53 -10.71
C LEU A 37 5.51 3.38 -9.76
N PHE A 38 5.47 2.15 -10.27
CA PHE A 38 5.87 0.96 -9.54
C PHE A 38 7.36 1.00 -9.14
N LYS A 39 8.25 1.34 -10.07
CA LYS A 39 9.69 1.46 -9.80
C LYS A 39 10.03 2.56 -8.79
N TYR A 40 9.16 3.55 -8.60
CA TYR A 40 9.34 4.57 -7.55
C TYR A 40 8.80 4.13 -6.18
N THR A 41 7.87 3.18 -6.12
CA THR A 41 7.18 2.75 -4.88
C THR A 41 7.71 1.45 -4.28
N PHE A 42 8.31 0.57 -5.10
CA PHE A 42 8.77 -0.77 -4.69
C PHE A 42 10.26 -0.99 -4.36
N PRO A 43 11.24 -0.11 -4.69
CA PRO A 43 12.62 -0.28 -4.24
C PRO A 43 12.73 -0.35 -2.71
N LEU A 44 11.74 0.22 -2.00
CA LEU A 44 11.55 0.14 -0.55
C LEU A 44 11.45 -1.28 0.03
N ILE A 45 11.20 -2.32 -0.79
CA ILE A 45 11.02 -3.72 -0.32
C ILE A 45 12.27 -4.58 -0.63
N GLY A 46 13.36 -3.94 -1.07
CA GLY A 46 14.59 -4.59 -1.52
C GLY A 46 15.82 -4.37 -0.64
N ILE A 47 15.70 -4.06 0.66
CA ILE A 47 16.88 -4.14 1.54
C ILE A 47 17.03 -5.60 1.95
N ASN A 48 17.97 -6.28 1.28
CA ASN A 48 18.69 -7.39 1.86
C ASN A 48 18.90 -7.13 3.35
N LYS A 49 18.34 -7.99 4.22
CA LYS A 49 18.97 -8.27 5.51
C LYS A 49 20.32 -8.94 5.21
N ALA A 50 21.25 -8.19 4.63
CA ALA A 50 22.64 -8.46 4.84
C ALA A 50 22.83 -8.22 6.34
N LYS A 51 23.04 -9.31 7.08
CA LYS A 51 23.63 -9.23 8.41
C LYS A 51 24.95 -8.48 8.25
N SER A 52 24.93 -7.17 8.43
CA SER A 52 26.15 -6.45 8.78
C SER A 52 26.46 -6.88 10.21
N SER A 53 27.46 -7.73 10.30
CA SER A 53 28.15 -8.12 11.51
C SER A 53 28.22 -6.99 12.54
N SER A 54 27.88 -7.37 13.77
CA SER A 54 28.05 -6.62 15.01
C SER A 54 29.42 -5.95 15.11
N VAL A 55 29.43 -4.63 15.00
CA VAL A 55 30.21 -3.74 15.87
C VAL A 55 29.28 -2.60 16.23
N ALA A 56 28.91 -2.48 17.51
CA ALA A 56 28.17 -1.32 18.00
C ALA A 56 28.99 -0.07 17.68
N LYS A 57 28.48 0.78 16.79
CA LYS A 57 29.00 2.12 16.56
C LYS A 57 27.86 3.10 16.77
N ASP A 58 28.16 4.16 17.50
CA ASP A 58 27.25 5.20 17.98
C ASP A 58 26.47 5.90 16.85
N GLY A 59 25.45 5.23 16.33
CA GLY A 59 24.46 5.83 15.45
C GLY A 59 23.58 6.80 16.25
N TYR A 60 23.32 7.97 15.70
CA TYR A 60 22.38 8.95 16.26
C TYR A 60 21.28 9.29 15.26
N LYS A 61 20.20 9.88 15.77
CA LYS A 61 19.05 10.25 14.94
C LYS A 61 19.16 11.69 14.48
N ILE A 62 18.81 11.94 13.22
CA ILE A 62 18.58 13.28 12.69
C ILE A 62 17.20 13.35 12.03
N PHE A 63 16.68 14.56 11.86
CA PHE A 63 15.36 14.80 11.31
C PHE A 63 15.46 15.51 9.96
N VAL A 64 14.68 15.05 8.99
CA VAL A 64 14.53 15.71 7.69
C VAL A 64 13.10 16.22 7.56
N ARG A 65 12.97 17.52 7.32
CA ARG A 65 11.69 18.21 7.10
C ARG A 65 11.56 18.66 5.66
N SER A 66 10.38 18.56 5.09
CA SER A 66 10.05 19.18 3.82
C SER A 66 8.63 19.76 3.86
N ARG A 67 8.40 20.83 3.09
CA ARG A 67 7.09 21.45 2.96
C ARG A 67 6.08 20.49 2.31
N ASP A 68 6.56 19.64 1.40
CA ASP A 68 5.72 18.75 0.58
C ASP A 68 5.23 17.50 1.33
N PHE A 69 5.69 17.28 2.57
CA PHE A 69 5.30 16.13 3.40
C PHE A 69 4.15 16.44 4.39
N ASN A 70 3.34 17.48 4.15
CA ASN A 70 2.23 17.88 5.04
C ASN A 70 2.67 18.02 6.53
N GLY A 71 3.91 18.48 6.76
CA GLY A 71 4.49 18.61 8.10
C GLY A 71 5.06 17.33 8.72
N LYS A 72 5.03 16.19 8.01
CA LYS A 72 5.64 14.94 8.47
C LYS A 72 7.17 15.04 8.49
N ILE A 73 7.76 14.52 9.57
CA ILE A 73 9.21 14.49 9.79
C ILE A 73 9.73 13.09 9.44
N ILE A 74 10.81 13.01 8.67
CA ILE A 74 11.55 11.77 8.40
C ILE A 74 12.68 11.67 9.42
N THR A 75 12.81 10.50 10.05
CA THR A 75 13.88 10.22 11.00
C THR A 75 14.89 9.29 10.35
N LEU A 76 16.17 9.68 10.35
CA LEU A 76 17.27 8.87 9.84
C LEU A 76 18.21 8.49 10.98
N GLU A 77 18.65 7.23 11.03
CA GLU A 77 19.74 6.78 11.90
C GLU A 77 21.06 6.88 11.12
N VAL A 78 21.98 7.71 11.62
CA VAL A 78 23.18 8.15 10.89
C VAL A 78 24.42 8.06 11.77
N GLU A 79 25.58 8.01 11.13
CA GLU A 79 26.88 8.20 11.80
C GLU A 79 27.50 9.53 11.36
N SER A 80 28.30 10.15 12.23
CA SER A 80 28.91 11.46 11.97
C SER A 80 29.81 11.48 10.71
N GLY A 81 30.35 10.32 10.33
CA GLY A 81 31.16 10.13 9.13
C GLY A 81 30.37 9.96 7.83
N PHE A 82 29.02 9.91 7.86
CA PHE A 82 28.23 9.77 6.64
C PHE A 82 28.35 11.04 5.78
N THR A 83 28.57 10.84 4.48
CA THR A 83 28.56 11.92 3.50
C THR A 83 27.14 12.39 3.21
N ILE A 84 26.99 13.64 2.77
CA ILE A 84 25.70 14.18 2.36
C ILE A 84 25.12 13.40 1.18
N ASP A 85 25.96 12.90 0.27
CA ASP A 85 25.54 11.99 -0.81
C ASP A 85 24.88 10.70 -0.25
N LYS A 86 25.47 10.12 0.80
CA LYS A 86 24.88 8.96 1.49
C LYS A 86 23.56 9.32 2.16
N ILE A 87 23.46 10.48 2.80
CA ILE A 87 22.20 10.96 3.40
C ILE A 87 21.12 11.14 2.34
N LYS A 88 21.46 11.73 1.19
CA LYS A 88 20.53 11.88 0.07
C LYS A 88 20.08 10.54 -0.50
N THR A 89 20.98 9.56 -0.56
CA THR A 89 20.63 8.19 -0.95
C THR A 89 19.64 7.58 0.04
N MET A 90 19.86 7.73 1.35
CA MET A 90 18.91 7.26 2.37
C MET A 90 17.55 7.97 2.27
N ILE A 91 17.54 9.27 1.96
CA ILE A 91 16.31 10.03 1.72
C ILE A 91 15.62 9.52 0.45
N HIS A 92 16.37 9.28 -0.63
CA HIS A 92 15.85 8.73 -1.88
C HIS A 92 15.14 7.40 -1.63
N GLU A 93 15.75 6.51 -0.85
CA GLU A 93 15.13 5.25 -0.45
C GLU A 93 13.79 5.50 0.26
N MET A 94 13.70 6.50 1.14
CA MET A 94 12.51 6.78 1.95
C MET A 94 11.40 7.53 1.19
N VAL A 95 11.73 8.40 0.23
CA VAL A 95 10.76 9.34 -0.39
C VAL A 95 10.75 9.34 -1.91
N GLY A 96 11.67 8.62 -2.57
CA GLY A 96 11.73 8.46 -4.02
C GLY A 96 12.39 9.60 -4.81
N ILE A 97 12.75 10.73 -4.20
CA ILE A 97 13.41 11.86 -4.88
C ILE A 97 14.87 11.49 -5.19
N GLN A 98 15.35 11.63 -6.43
CA GLN A 98 16.72 11.24 -6.79
C GLN A 98 17.78 12.09 -6.06
N PRO A 99 18.95 11.54 -5.66
CA PRO A 99 19.95 12.28 -4.88
C PRO A 99 20.43 13.60 -5.51
N ASP A 100 20.53 13.65 -6.85
CA ASP A 100 20.95 14.83 -7.59
C ASP A 100 19.85 15.92 -7.66
N GLU A 101 18.60 15.51 -7.48
CA GLU A 101 17.41 16.36 -7.36
C GLU A 101 17.17 16.86 -5.93
N GLN A 102 17.93 16.39 -4.94
CA GLN A 102 17.81 16.82 -3.55
C GLN A 102 18.72 18.02 -3.24
N ARG A 103 18.15 19.02 -2.57
CA ARG A 103 18.86 20.12 -1.90
C ARG A 103 18.58 20.01 -0.40
N LEU A 104 19.61 19.64 0.36
CA LEU A 104 19.55 19.64 1.81
C LEU A 104 20.11 20.95 2.35
N ILE A 105 19.41 21.54 3.32
CA ILE A 105 19.79 22.79 3.99
C ILE A 105 19.84 22.55 5.49
N SER A 106 20.95 22.92 6.13
CA SER A 106 21.09 22.96 7.58
C SER A 106 21.54 24.35 8.01
N ALA A 107 20.92 24.93 9.05
CA ALA A 107 21.26 26.26 9.56
C ALA A 107 21.41 27.34 8.46
N GLY A 108 20.51 27.33 7.47
CA GLY A 108 20.54 28.26 6.33
C GLY A 108 21.59 27.99 5.26
N ARG A 109 22.44 26.96 5.41
CA ARG A 109 23.48 26.57 4.46
C ARG A 109 23.08 25.33 3.67
N GLN A 110 23.21 25.40 2.34
CA GLN A 110 23.09 24.22 1.47
C GLN A 110 24.27 23.26 1.72
N LEU A 111 23.96 21.98 1.83
CA LEU A 111 24.93 20.91 2.05
C LEU A 111 25.51 20.41 0.71
N GLU A 112 26.79 20.02 0.72
CA GLU A 112 27.59 19.55 -0.42
C GLU A 112 27.83 18.04 -0.32
N ASP A 113 27.65 17.34 -1.43
CA ASP A 113 27.60 15.87 -1.52
C ASP A 113 28.87 15.18 -0.97
N CYS A 114 30.04 15.78 -1.21
CA CYS A 114 31.35 15.25 -0.80
C CYS A 114 31.71 15.49 0.68
N ARG A 115 30.92 16.26 1.44
CA ARG A 115 31.20 16.55 2.86
C ARG A 115 30.43 15.60 3.77
N THR A 116 30.92 15.40 4.98
CA THR A 116 30.25 14.57 6.00
C THR A 116 29.32 15.37 6.91
N LEU A 117 28.45 14.70 7.66
CA LEU A 117 27.65 15.31 8.72
C LEU A 117 28.53 16.05 9.73
N LYS A 118 29.67 15.46 10.11
CA LYS A 118 30.66 16.07 10.99
C LYS A 118 31.24 17.36 10.42
N ASN A 119 31.47 17.45 9.11
CA ASN A 119 31.98 18.68 8.49
C ASN A 119 31.01 19.87 8.62
N TYR A 120 29.72 19.60 8.86
CA TYR A 120 28.68 20.59 9.05
C TYR A 120 28.21 20.72 10.51
N ASN A 121 28.87 20.05 11.46
CA ASN A 121 28.44 19.95 12.86
C ASN A 121 26.96 19.54 13.00
N ILE A 122 26.51 18.60 12.17
CA ILE A 122 25.16 18.03 12.25
C ILE A 122 25.19 16.92 13.29
N GLU A 123 24.65 17.21 14.47
CA GLU A 123 24.66 16.33 15.63
C GLU A 123 23.32 15.62 15.83
N LYS A 124 23.22 14.84 16.91
CA LYS A 124 21.99 14.19 17.34
C LYS A 124 20.83 15.20 17.39
N GLU A 125 19.69 14.76 16.89
CA GLU A 125 18.42 15.51 16.84
C GLU A 125 18.47 16.79 15.98
N SER A 126 19.56 16.99 15.23
CA SER A 126 19.65 18.06 14.25
C SER A 126 18.61 17.91 13.15
N SER A 127 18.23 19.04 12.57
CA SER A 127 17.13 19.14 11.62
C SER A 127 17.60 19.68 10.28
N LEU A 128 17.45 18.86 9.25
CA LEU A 128 17.72 19.22 7.86
C LEU A 128 16.42 19.60 7.16
N HIS A 129 16.48 20.60 6.30
CA HIS A 129 15.38 20.95 5.41
C HIS A 129 15.68 20.42 4.01
N LEU A 130 14.78 19.59 3.49
CA LEU A 130 14.83 19.05 2.15
C LEU A 130 13.99 19.92 1.22
N PHE A 131 14.65 20.45 0.20
CA PHE A 131 14.05 21.12 -0.95
C PHE A 131 14.44 20.34 -2.20
N PRO A 132 13.53 20.13 -3.16
CA PRO A 132 13.94 19.65 -4.48
C PRO A 132 14.70 20.76 -5.24
N ARG A 133 15.62 20.38 -6.13
CA ARG A 133 16.32 21.33 -7.00
C ARG A 133 15.41 21.71 -8.17
N LEU A 134 15.15 23.01 -8.32
CA LEU A 134 14.49 23.58 -9.50
C LEU A 134 15.49 23.58 -10.66
N ARG A 135 15.39 22.63 -11.60
CA ARG A 135 15.80 22.87 -12.99
C ARG A 135 14.58 23.53 -13.67
N GLY A 136 14.79 24.59 -14.46
CA GLY A 136 13.69 25.28 -15.16
C GLY A 136 12.80 24.27 -15.90
N GLY A 137 11.49 24.37 -15.68
CA GLY A 137 10.55 23.26 -15.88
C GLY A 137 10.03 22.81 -14.51
N GLY A 138 9.03 23.54 -14.01
CA GLY A 138 8.62 23.47 -12.61
C GLY A 138 8.39 22.05 -12.09
N PHE A 139 8.53 21.89 -10.79
CA PHE A 139 8.25 20.67 -10.01
C PHE A 139 6.94 20.00 -10.43
N SER A 140 7.01 18.80 -10.99
CA SER A 140 6.00 17.79 -10.69
C SER A 140 6.53 17.02 -9.49
N VAL A 141 6.16 17.45 -8.28
CA VAL A 141 6.13 16.51 -7.16
C VAL A 141 5.19 15.41 -7.64
N TYR A 142 5.71 14.20 -7.82
CA TYR A 142 4.86 13.03 -7.95
C TYR A 142 4.23 12.83 -6.58
N HIS A 143 3.12 13.52 -6.30
CA HIS A 143 2.17 13.09 -5.30
C HIS A 143 1.51 11.83 -5.84
N ILE A 144 2.25 10.72 -5.88
CA ILE A 144 1.61 9.43 -5.67
C ILE A 144 1.29 9.50 -4.20
N ASP A 145 0.05 9.86 -3.89
CA ASP A 145 -0.34 9.86 -2.51
C ASP A 145 -0.17 8.44 -1.99
N ILE A 146 0.85 8.29 -1.16
CA ILE A 146 1.04 7.29 -0.11
C ILE A 146 -0.14 7.39 0.90
N GLU A 147 -1.27 8.00 0.53
CA GLU A 147 -2.55 8.00 1.23
C GLU A 147 -3.39 6.75 0.88
N PHE A 148 -3.26 6.16 -0.31
CA PHE A 148 -4.10 5.01 -0.68
C PHE A 148 -3.51 3.66 -0.33
N PHE A 149 -2.20 3.49 -0.47
CA PHE A 149 -1.52 2.24 -0.16
C PHE A 149 -0.52 2.38 0.98
N ASP A 150 -0.25 1.27 1.66
CA ASP A 150 0.76 1.12 2.69
C ASP A 150 1.78 0.04 2.25
N PRO A 151 2.79 0.42 1.43
CA PRO A 151 3.66 -0.52 0.75
C PRO A 151 4.42 -1.48 1.67
N GLN A 152 4.72 -1.04 2.90
CA GLN A 152 5.44 -1.87 3.88
C GLN A 152 4.69 -3.17 4.22
N PHE A 153 3.37 -3.19 4.01
CA PHE A 153 2.55 -4.38 4.28
C PHE A 153 2.28 -5.21 3.02
N HIS A 154 2.66 -4.76 1.81
CA HIS A 154 2.48 -5.54 0.58
C HIS A 154 2.96 -6.98 0.75
N TYR A 155 2.23 -7.94 0.18
CA TYR A 155 2.53 -9.35 0.39
C TYR A 155 2.29 -10.18 -0.86
N ASP A 156 3.29 -10.96 -1.25
CA ASP A 156 3.24 -11.85 -2.40
C ASP A 156 2.79 -13.26 -1.98
N PHE A 157 1.49 -13.54 -2.11
CA PHE A 157 0.91 -14.86 -1.79
C PHE A 157 1.12 -15.89 -2.91
N ARG A 158 1.71 -15.52 -4.05
CA ARG A 158 2.00 -16.47 -5.16
C ARG A 158 3.11 -17.45 -4.83
N LYS A 159 3.98 -17.08 -3.90
CA LYS A 159 5.11 -17.91 -3.43
C LYS A 159 4.73 -18.84 -2.29
N LEU A 160 3.51 -18.74 -1.79
CA LEU A 160 3.02 -19.58 -0.72
C LEU A 160 2.27 -20.78 -1.28
N HIS A 161 2.43 -21.91 -0.59
CA HIS A 161 1.62 -23.10 -0.78
C HIS A 161 0.82 -23.36 0.50
N ASP A 162 -0.32 -24.02 0.36
CA ASP A 162 -1.04 -24.50 1.53
C ASP A 162 -0.28 -25.67 2.13
N ASN A 163 0.21 -25.49 3.35
CA ASN A 163 0.92 -26.50 4.12
C ASN A 163 0.03 -27.12 5.21
N GLY A 164 -1.29 -26.90 5.15
CA GLY A 164 -2.25 -27.36 6.15
C GLY A 164 -2.23 -26.54 7.44
N GLN A 165 -1.41 -25.50 7.53
CA GLN A 165 -1.38 -24.62 8.71
C GLN A 165 -2.66 -23.78 8.78
N SER A 166 -3.35 -23.87 9.91
CA SER A 166 -4.53 -23.04 10.19
C SER A 166 -4.10 -21.70 10.79
N PHE A 167 -4.74 -20.62 10.33
CA PHE A 167 -4.55 -19.27 10.86
C PHE A 167 -5.88 -18.78 11.42
N VAL A 168 -5.83 -17.90 12.41
CA VAL A 168 -7.00 -17.30 13.04
C VAL A 168 -6.83 -15.78 13.05
N ARG A 169 -7.90 -15.05 12.73
CA ARG A 169 -7.98 -13.59 12.81
C ARG A 169 -9.39 -13.20 13.28
N GLY A 170 -9.49 -12.32 14.28
CA GLY A 170 -10.76 -11.95 14.91
C GLY A 170 -11.55 -13.16 15.43
N GLY A 171 -10.83 -14.14 15.99
CA GLY A 171 -11.43 -15.38 16.53
C GLY A 171 -12.06 -16.32 15.47
N LYS A 172 -11.87 -16.06 14.17
CA LYS A 172 -12.35 -16.94 13.08
C LYS A 172 -11.18 -17.47 12.25
N LYS A 173 -11.37 -18.63 11.63
CA LYS A 173 -10.39 -19.20 10.69
C LYS A 173 -10.11 -18.19 9.56
N TYR A 174 -8.84 -17.95 9.30
CA TYR A 174 -8.35 -17.07 8.24
C TYR A 174 -7.79 -17.90 7.09
N THR A 175 -8.48 -17.87 5.95
CA THR A 175 -8.02 -18.47 4.70
C THR A 175 -7.19 -17.45 3.94
N ARG A 176 -5.90 -17.74 3.68
CA ARG A 176 -5.01 -16.81 2.96
C ARG A 176 -5.36 -16.76 1.47
N PRO A 177 -5.22 -15.61 0.79
CA PRO A 177 -5.53 -15.46 -0.63
C PRO A 177 -4.36 -15.98 -1.50
N ILE A 178 -4.06 -17.27 -1.39
CA ILE A 178 -2.94 -17.93 -2.09
C ILE A 178 -3.08 -17.73 -3.61
N GLY A 179 -1.95 -17.47 -4.29
CA GLY A 179 -1.93 -17.20 -5.73
C GLY A 179 -2.12 -15.73 -6.12
N SER A 180 -2.29 -14.82 -5.14
CA SER A 180 -2.41 -13.37 -5.41
C SER A 180 -1.15 -12.59 -5.07
N MET A 181 -0.99 -11.41 -5.71
CA MET A 181 -0.24 -10.31 -5.11
C MET A 181 -1.20 -9.42 -4.34
N ARG A 182 -0.92 -9.16 -3.06
CA ARG A 182 -1.75 -8.31 -2.21
C ARG A 182 -1.10 -6.96 -1.98
N TYR A 183 -1.80 -5.91 -2.40
CA TYR A 183 -1.50 -4.50 -2.12
C TYR A 183 -2.22 -4.07 -0.83
N ALA A 184 -1.53 -3.40 0.08
CA ALA A 184 -2.12 -2.94 1.34
C ALA A 184 -2.72 -1.58 1.13
N ILE A 185 -4.00 -1.43 1.47
CA ILE A 185 -4.65 -0.13 1.50
C ILE A 185 -4.24 0.54 2.82
N LYS A 186 -3.85 1.80 2.76
CA LYS A 186 -3.58 2.59 3.96
C LYS A 186 -4.90 2.93 4.63
N VAL A 187 -5.05 2.47 5.86
CA VAL A 187 -6.28 2.61 6.65
C VAL A 187 -6.09 3.46 7.90
N THR A 188 -4.84 3.78 8.25
CA THR A 188 -4.51 4.68 9.37
C THR A 188 -5.11 6.06 9.12
N GLY A 189 -5.96 6.50 10.06
CA GLY A 189 -6.68 7.78 9.97
C GLY A 189 -7.94 7.74 9.09
N LYS A 190 -8.27 6.61 8.45
CA LYS A 190 -9.48 6.45 7.63
C LYS A 190 -10.73 6.12 8.46
N TYR A 191 -10.54 5.48 9.61
CA TYR A 191 -11.61 5.08 10.52
C TYR A 191 -11.37 5.67 11.92
N SER A 192 -12.38 5.56 12.79
CA SER A 192 -12.33 6.03 14.19
C SER A 192 -11.12 5.53 14.98
N ASP A 193 -10.67 4.32 14.67
CA ASP A 193 -9.59 3.60 15.32
C ASP A 193 -9.04 2.51 14.40
N ASN A 194 -7.97 1.84 14.83
CA ASN A 194 -7.32 0.73 14.13
C ASN A 194 -7.44 -0.62 14.86
N LYS A 195 -8.22 -0.72 15.94
CA LYS A 195 -8.26 -1.93 16.79
C LYS A 195 -8.78 -3.16 16.06
N TRP A 196 -9.72 -2.95 15.15
CA TRP A 196 -10.30 -3.94 14.24
C TRP A 196 -9.27 -4.68 13.35
N LEU A 197 -8.07 -4.12 13.15
CA LEU A 197 -6.99 -4.85 12.48
C LEU A 197 -6.45 -5.97 13.35
N GLY A 198 -6.32 -5.75 14.66
CA GLY A 198 -5.66 -6.62 15.62
C GLY A 198 -4.19 -6.90 15.31
N CYS A 199 -3.50 -7.46 16.30
CA CYS A 199 -2.09 -7.83 16.24
C CYS A 199 -1.89 -9.35 16.39
N THR A 200 -2.69 -10.00 17.24
CA THR A 200 -2.43 -11.39 17.69
C THR A 200 -3.35 -12.44 17.05
N GLY A 201 -4.43 -12.03 16.39
CA GLY A 201 -5.44 -12.91 15.81
C GLY A 201 -6.67 -13.12 16.71
N ASN A 202 -6.54 -12.87 18.02
CA ASN A 202 -7.57 -13.12 19.03
C ASN A 202 -7.82 -11.91 19.93
N ASP A 203 -7.38 -10.71 19.53
CA ASP A 203 -7.66 -9.50 20.31
C ASP A 203 -9.19 -9.27 20.34
N GLU A 204 -9.72 -8.83 21.48
CA GLU A 204 -11.17 -8.71 21.71
C GLU A 204 -11.88 -7.83 20.66
N ASP A 205 -11.20 -6.77 20.23
CA ASP A 205 -11.70 -5.81 19.23
C ASP A 205 -11.32 -6.19 17.79
N GLU A 206 -10.57 -7.28 17.56
CA GLU A 206 -10.11 -7.67 16.23
C GLU A 206 -11.25 -8.25 15.38
N TRP A 207 -11.33 -7.78 14.13
CA TRP A 207 -12.36 -8.23 13.21
C TRP A 207 -11.87 -9.39 12.34
N PRO A 208 -12.73 -10.40 12.09
CA PRO A 208 -12.40 -11.48 11.17
C PRO A 208 -12.15 -10.99 9.75
N VAL A 209 -11.34 -11.77 9.03
CA VAL A 209 -11.02 -11.50 7.61
C VAL A 209 -12.10 -12.10 6.72
N ALA A 210 -12.50 -11.33 5.70
CA ALA A 210 -13.31 -11.81 4.60
C ALA A 210 -12.85 -11.20 3.26
N TYR A 211 -13.49 -11.61 2.19
CA TYR A 211 -13.16 -11.24 0.82
C TYR A 211 -14.40 -10.76 0.06
N HIS A 212 -14.22 -9.72 -0.74
CA HIS A 212 -15.27 -9.18 -1.60
C HIS A 212 -14.79 -9.17 -3.06
N GLY A 213 -15.45 -9.96 -3.91
CA GLY A 213 -15.22 -9.94 -5.35
C GLY A 213 -15.80 -8.68 -5.97
N THR A 214 -15.06 -8.05 -6.88
CA THR A 214 -15.50 -6.80 -7.52
C THR A 214 -15.15 -6.78 -9.00
N GLU A 215 -15.53 -5.71 -9.67
CA GLU A 215 -15.07 -5.36 -11.02
C GLU A 215 -14.08 -4.20 -10.93
N GLU A 216 -13.16 -4.14 -11.89
CA GLU A 216 -12.06 -3.16 -11.90
C GLU A 216 -12.55 -1.72 -11.71
N SER A 217 -13.65 -1.32 -12.37
CA SER A 217 -14.23 0.02 -12.30
C SER A 217 -14.68 0.46 -10.90
N ASN A 218 -14.96 -0.47 -9.99
CA ASN A 218 -15.37 -0.14 -8.61
C ASN A 218 -14.18 0.03 -7.66
N THR A 219 -13.00 -0.47 -8.04
CA THR A 219 -11.83 -0.63 -7.18
C THR A 219 -11.32 0.70 -6.62
N LEU A 220 -11.17 1.72 -7.47
CA LEU A 220 -10.74 3.06 -7.04
C LEU A 220 -11.71 3.63 -5.99
N SER A 221 -13.01 3.52 -6.23
CA SER A 221 -14.04 4.10 -5.35
C SER A 221 -14.07 3.42 -3.97
N ILE A 222 -13.94 2.09 -3.93
CA ILE A 222 -13.91 1.31 -2.69
C ILE A 222 -12.60 1.57 -1.93
N THR A 223 -11.48 1.65 -2.63
CA THR A 223 -10.18 1.96 -2.01
C THR A 223 -10.19 3.33 -1.35
N LYS A 224 -10.73 4.35 -2.03
CA LYS A 224 -10.80 5.72 -1.51
C LYS A 224 -11.83 5.87 -0.40
N ASN A 225 -13.08 5.52 -0.67
CA ASN A 225 -14.21 5.87 0.20
C ASN A 225 -14.69 4.73 1.11
N GLY A 226 -14.22 3.51 0.87
CA GLY A 226 -14.80 2.31 1.49
C GLY A 226 -16.03 1.82 0.74
N PHE A 227 -16.73 0.85 1.34
CA PHE A 227 -17.92 0.26 0.73
C PHE A 227 -19.14 1.18 0.87
N ASP A 228 -19.88 1.30 -0.22
CA ASP A 228 -21.09 2.12 -0.31
C ASP A 228 -22.26 1.25 -0.78
N LEU A 229 -23.19 0.99 0.15
CA LEU A 229 -24.36 0.16 -0.10
C LEU A 229 -25.26 0.74 -1.20
N SER A 230 -25.28 2.07 -1.36
CA SER A 230 -26.11 2.73 -2.38
C SER A 230 -25.67 2.38 -3.82
N LYS A 231 -24.43 1.93 -3.99
CA LYS A 231 -23.88 1.52 -5.29
C LYS A 231 -24.13 0.03 -5.59
N CYS A 232 -24.59 -0.75 -4.61
CA CYS A 232 -24.89 -2.16 -4.81
C CYS A 232 -26.21 -2.31 -5.60
N LYS A 233 -26.19 -3.14 -6.65
CA LYS A 233 -27.34 -3.31 -7.57
C LYS A 233 -28.00 -4.69 -7.49
N ARG A 234 -27.39 -5.65 -6.78
CA ARG A 234 -27.82 -7.06 -6.75
C ARG A 234 -27.85 -7.55 -5.31
N PHE A 235 -28.99 -8.11 -4.90
CA PHE A 235 -29.28 -8.48 -3.51
C PHE A 235 -29.92 -9.87 -3.45
N ALA A 236 -29.17 -10.90 -3.85
CA ALA A 236 -29.69 -12.27 -4.03
C ALA A 236 -30.29 -12.88 -2.75
N TYR A 237 -29.79 -12.51 -1.58
CA TYR A 237 -30.17 -13.06 -0.28
C TYR A 237 -30.58 -11.96 0.74
N GLY A 238 -30.85 -10.74 0.26
CA GLY A 238 -31.19 -9.58 1.09
C GLY A 238 -30.35 -8.33 0.79
N LEU A 239 -30.84 -7.17 1.24
CA LEU A 239 -30.18 -5.89 1.08
C LEU A 239 -28.91 -5.84 1.93
N GLY A 240 -27.75 -5.62 1.29
CA GLY A 240 -26.48 -5.50 1.99
C GLY A 240 -25.28 -5.70 1.07
N ILE A 241 -24.09 -5.50 1.63
CA ILE A 241 -22.82 -5.81 0.97
C ILE A 241 -22.45 -7.25 1.29
N TYR A 242 -22.07 -8.01 0.27
CA TYR A 242 -21.73 -9.42 0.36
C TYR A 242 -20.23 -9.59 0.44
N CYS A 243 -19.75 -10.38 1.39
CA CYS A 243 -18.39 -10.90 1.41
C CYS A 243 -18.39 -12.38 1.79
N THR A 244 -17.23 -13.02 1.77
CA THR A 244 -17.08 -14.44 2.12
C THR A 244 -15.76 -14.67 2.84
N PRO A 245 -15.67 -15.60 3.81
CA PRO A 245 -14.40 -15.98 4.40
C PRO A 245 -13.48 -16.75 3.43
N ASP A 246 -14.00 -17.19 2.27
CA ASP A 246 -13.25 -17.95 1.27
C ASP A 246 -12.82 -17.05 0.08
N PRO A 247 -11.52 -16.82 -0.12
CA PRO A 247 -11.04 -16.00 -1.24
C PRO A 247 -11.37 -16.60 -2.61
N GLU A 248 -11.49 -17.92 -2.72
CA GLU A 248 -11.82 -18.58 -4.00
C GLU A 248 -13.27 -18.33 -4.39
N THR A 249 -14.19 -18.46 -3.42
CA THR A 249 -15.58 -18.02 -3.58
C THR A 249 -15.64 -16.55 -4.02
N ALA A 250 -14.92 -15.63 -3.39
CA ALA A 250 -14.91 -14.22 -3.80
C ALA A 250 -14.37 -14.02 -5.23
N ARG A 251 -13.34 -14.79 -5.61
CA ARG A 251 -12.71 -14.73 -6.94
C ARG A 251 -13.62 -15.23 -8.04
N ALA A 252 -14.48 -16.23 -7.76
CA ALA A 252 -15.46 -16.73 -8.72
C ALA A 252 -16.50 -15.68 -9.14
N TYR A 253 -16.82 -14.71 -8.26
CA TYR A 253 -17.72 -13.61 -8.58
C TYR A 253 -17.01 -12.34 -9.09
N ALA A 254 -15.70 -12.23 -8.87
CA ALA A 254 -14.92 -11.11 -9.37
C ALA A 254 -14.96 -11.10 -10.90
N LYS A 255 -15.19 -9.93 -11.50
CA LYS A 255 -15.17 -9.81 -12.95
C LYS A 255 -13.75 -9.81 -13.46
N GLU A 256 -13.55 -10.53 -14.54
CA GLU A 256 -12.29 -10.54 -15.26
C GLU A 256 -12.10 -9.22 -16.02
N TYR A 257 -10.87 -8.74 -16.07
CA TYR A 257 -10.49 -7.59 -16.87
C TYR A 257 -9.15 -7.88 -17.56
N THR A 258 -8.95 -7.23 -18.70
CA THR A 258 -7.71 -7.38 -19.50
C THR A 258 -6.80 -6.18 -19.28
N TYR A 259 -5.55 -6.45 -18.97
CA TYR A 259 -4.48 -5.46 -18.88
C TYR A 259 -3.29 -5.91 -19.72
N LYS A 260 -2.90 -5.08 -20.71
CA LYS A 260 -1.80 -5.36 -21.66
C LYS A 260 -1.86 -6.79 -22.26
N GLY A 261 -3.07 -7.23 -22.64
CA GLY A 261 -3.30 -8.55 -23.26
C GLY A 261 -3.29 -9.74 -22.29
N LYS A 262 -3.12 -9.51 -20.98
CA LYS A 262 -3.26 -10.54 -19.93
C LYS A 262 -4.56 -10.33 -19.16
N GLN A 263 -5.18 -11.42 -18.72
CA GLN A 263 -6.42 -11.39 -17.95
C GLN A 263 -6.13 -11.45 -16.45
N PHE A 264 -6.91 -10.71 -15.66
CA PHE A 264 -6.76 -10.60 -14.22
C PHE A 264 -8.12 -10.57 -13.51
N ARG A 265 -8.11 -10.91 -12.22
CA ARG A 265 -9.26 -10.76 -11.30
C ARG A 265 -8.83 -10.06 -10.01
N LEU A 266 -9.73 -9.27 -9.45
CA LEU A 266 -9.50 -8.49 -8.24
C LEU A 266 -10.52 -8.85 -7.16
N ILE A 267 -10.02 -9.11 -5.95
CA ILE A 267 -10.84 -9.19 -4.76
C ILE A 267 -10.29 -8.25 -3.69
N PHE A 268 -11.17 -7.62 -2.93
CA PHE A 268 -10.75 -6.89 -1.73
C PHE A 268 -10.56 -7.87 -0.58
N GLN A 269 -9.45 -7.72 0.13
CA GLN A 269 -9.28 -8.30 1.45
C GLN A 269 -9.84 -7.31 2.48
N THR A 270 -10.75 -7.81 3.32
CA THR A 270 -11.60 -6.98 4.18
C THR A 270 -11.60 -7.47 5.62
N ARG A 271 -12.01 -6.58 6.53
CA ARG A 271 -12.30 -6.85 7.94
C ARG A 271 -13.79 -6.64 8.18
N VAL A 272 -14.40 -7.55 8.93
CA VAL A 272 -15.84 -7.60 9.13
C VAL A 272 -16.19 -7.45 10.59
N ASN A 273 -17.03 -6.49 10.94
CA ASN A 273 -17.54 -6.37 12.30
C ASN A 273 -18.41 -7.58 12.63
N PRO A 274 -18.02 -8.46 13.58
CA PRO A 274 -18.71 -9.72 13.81
C PRO A 274 -20.11 -9.54 14.44
N LYS A 275 -20.43 -8.36 15.00
CA LYS A 275 -21.69 -8.12 15.71
C LYS A 275 -22.92 -8.07 14.79
N ASN A 276 -22.73 -7.75 13.51
CA ASN A 276 -23.83 -7.43 12.57
C ASN A 276 -23.64 -8.14 11.22
N VAL A 277 -23.43 -9.47 11.26
CA VAL A 277 -23.27 -10.31 10.08
C VAL A 277 -24.41 -11.31 9.98
N VAL A 278 -25.06 -11.36 8.83
CA VAL A 278 -26.00 -12.44 8.50
C VAL A 278 -25.25 -13.48 7.68
N VAL A 279 -25.11 -14.69 8.23
CA VAL A 279 -24.46 -15.80 7.53
C VAL A 279 -25.47 -16.51 6.64
N VAL A 280 -25.20 -16.53 5.33
CA VAL A 280 -26.01 -17.20 4.33
C VAL A 280 -25.24 -18.40 3.80
N LYS A 281 -25.82 -19.59 3.92
CA LYS A 281 -25.29 -20.82 3.32
C LYS A 281 -26.02 -21.06 2.01
N ALA A 282 -25.37 -20.81 0.87
CA ALA A 282 -25.97 -21.08 -0.43
C ALA A 282 -26.00 -22.59 -0.69
N ALA A 283 -27.18 -23.14 -1.00
CA ALA A 283 -27.35 -24.52 -1.46
C ALA A 283 -27.60 -24.52 -2.98
N GLY A 284 -26.68 -25.09 -3.77
CA GLY A 284 -26.91 -25.46 -5.17
C GLY A 284 -26.59 -24.43 -6.27
N VAL A 285 -26.15 -24.99 -7.41
CA VAL A 285 -25.64 -24.44 -8.70
C VAL A 285 -24.54 -23.38 -8.58
N GLY A 286 -23.31 -23.86 -8.41
CA GLY A 286 -22.07 -23.06 -8.44
C GLY A 286 -21.06 -23.42 -7.35
N GLY A 287 -21.49 -24.06 -6.25
CA GLY A 287 -20.58 -24.67 -5.26
C GLY A 287 -19.74 -23.71 -4.41
N HIS A 288 -19.94 -22.39 -4.52
CA HIS A 288 -19.09 -21.43 -3.81
C HIS A 288 -19.71 -21.03 -2.46
N GLY A 289 -19.45 -21.82 -1.42
CA GLY A 289 -19.20 -21.35 -0.06
C GLY A 289 -20.26 -20.58 0.75
N GLU A 290 -19.86 -20.23 1.97
CA GLU A 290 -20.58 -19.39 2.93
C GLU A 290 -20.45 -17.91 2.55
N TYR A 291 -21.55 -17.14 2.67
CA TYR A 291 -21.57 -15.70 2.48
C TYR A 291 -21.91 -14.98 3.77
N TRP A 292 -21.29 -13.82 3.95
CA TRP A 292 -21.56 -12.89 5.01
C TRP A 292 -22.23 -11.67 4.39
N LEU A 293 -23.48 -11.46 4.76
CA LEU A 293 -24.29 -10.32 4.34
C LEU A 293 -24.21 -9.23 5.42
N LEU A 294 -23.85 -8.02 5.00
CA LEU A 294 -23.74 -6.84 5.86
C LEU A 294 -24.79 -5.79 5.46
N PRO A 295 -25.89 -5.63 6.23
CA PRO A 295 -26.97 -4.69 5.91
C PRO A 295 -26.59 -3.21 6.01
N HIS A 296 -25.52 -2.89 6.75
CA HIS A 296 -25.01 -1.54 6.95
C HIS A 296 -23.53 -1.48 6.57
N GLY A 297 -23.18 -0.72 5.53
CA GLY A 297 -21.84 -0.71 4.93
C GLY A 297 -20.68 -0.36 5.87
N GLY A 298 -20.95 0.30 7.01
CA GLY A 298 -19.94 0.61 8.04
C GLY A 298 -19.34 -0.61 8.75
N ASN A 299 -19.90 -1.81 8.55
CA ASN A 299 -19.43 -3.06 9.15
C ASN A 299 -18.38 -3.80 8.31
N LEU A 300 -18.00 -3.25 7.14
CA LEU A 300 -17.00 -3.85 6.24
C LEU A 300 -15.89 -2.84 5.91
N ARG A 301 -14.64 -3.22 6.15
CA ARG A 301 -13.48 -2.35 5.92
C ARG A 301 -12.47 -3.02 4.99
N ALA A 302 -12.24 -2.44 3.81
CA ALA A 302 -11.16 -2.87 2.93
C ALA A 302 -9.80 -2.44 3.50
N TYR A 303 -8.83 -3.36 3.53
CA TYR A 303 -7.45 -3.09 3.95
C TYR A 303 -6.41 -3.67 2.98
N GLY A 304 -6.85 -4.39 1.94
CA GLY A 304 -5.98 -4.82 0.86
C GLY A 304 -6.73 -5.13 -0.41
N VAL A 305 -6.00 -5.12 -1.53
CA VAL A 305 -6.47 -5.55 -2.85
C VAL A 305 -5.62 -6.73 -3.28
N CYS A 306 -6.26 -7.87 -3.52
CA CYS A 306 -5.63 -9.09 -4.02
C CYS A 306 -5.83 -9.18 -5.53
N VAL A 307 -4.71 -9.24 -6.26
CA VAL A 307 -4.69 -9.35 -7.72
C VAL A 307 -4.29 -10.76 -8.10
N TYR A 308 -5.14 -11.40 -8.90
CA TYR A 308 -4.92 -12.74 -9.43
C TYR A 308 -4.71 -12.67 -10.94
N PRO A 309 -3.77 -13.44 -11.51
CA PRO A 309 -3.87 -13.78 -12.92
C PRO A 309 -5.15 -14.62 -13.11
N ALA A 310 -5.90 -14.33 -14.17
CA ALA A 310 -7.11 -15.09 -14.50
C ALA A 310 -6.74 -16.44 -15.14
#